data_AF-A0A659U9K4-F1
#
_entry.id   AF-A0A659U9K4-F1
#
_cell.length_a   1.000
_cell.length_b   1.000
_cell.length_c   1.000
_cell.angle_alpha   90.00
_cell.angle_beta   90.00
_cell.angle_gamma   90.00
#
_symmetry.space_group_name_H-M   'P 1'
#
loop_
_entity.id
_entity.type
_entity.pdbx_description
1 polymer ?
#
loop_
_entity_poly.entity_id
_entity_poly.type
_entity_poly.pdbx_seq_one_letter_code
_entity_poly.pdbx_strand_id
1 'polypeptide(L)' 'AVFAISNGTVTFHAFARLFRDALGCDNALFLDGTISSLLAPAIGRNDDYWNLGPMIGVFRKRG' A
#
# COMPACT_ATOMS: atom_id res chain seq x y z
N ALA A 1 3.93 -7.42 7.50
CA ALA A 1 3.91 -6.00 7.09
C ALA A 1 2.48 -5.64 6.70
N VAL A 2 2.08 -4.38 6.87
CA VAL A 2 0.79 -3.86 6.44
C VAL A 2 1.02 -2.87 5.30
N PHE A 3 0.20 -2.96 4.25
CA PHE A 3 0.21 -2.05 3.12
C PHE A 3 -1.18 -1.43 2.97
N ALA A 4 -1.25 -0.16 2.60
CA ALA A 4 -2.50 0.54 2.34
C ALA A 4 -2.37 1.37 1.07
N ILE A 5 -3.46 1.44 0.31
CA ILE A 5 -3.63 2.31 -0.86
C ILE A 5 -4.99 2.98 -0.69
N SER A 6 -5.04 4.31 -0.83
CA SER A 6 -6.31 5.03 -0.87
C SER A 6 -6.91 4.96 -2.27
N ASN A 7 -8.20 4.61 -2.39
CA ASN A 7 -8.91 4.61 -3.67
C ASN A 7 -9.36 6.02 -4.13
N GLY A 8 -9.09 7.04 -3.33
CA GLY A 8 -9.39 8.44 -3.60
C GLY A 8 -8.34 9.34 -2.97
N THR A 9 -8.49 10.64 -3.18
CA THR A 9 -7.56 11.63 -2.61
C THR A 9 -7.72 11.71 -1.10
N VAL A 10 -6.59 11.69 -0.38
CA VAL A 10 -6.53 11.89 1.06
C VAL A 10 -5.36 12.81 1.38
N THR A 11 -5.44 13.52 2.51
CA THR A 11 -4.28 14.28 2.99
C THR A 11 -3.25 13.32 3.57
N PHE A 12 -1.97 13.69 3.47
CA PHE A 12 -0.88 12.93 4.08
C PHE A 12 -1.10 12.70 5.58
N HIS A 13 -1.64 13.71 6.27
CA HIS A 13 -1.99 13.60 7.69
C HIS A 13 -3.07 12.55 7.95
N ALA A 14 -4.17 12.57 7.20
CA ALA A 14 -5.24 11.58 7.36
C ALA A 14 -4.72 10.16 7.08
N PHE A 15 -3.88 10.01 6.06
CA PHE A 15 -3.27 8.72 5.74
C PHE A 15 -2.31 8.24 6.85
N ALA A 16 -1.50 9.13 7.43
CA ALA A 16 -0.63 8.79 8.54
C ALA A 16 -1.39 8.40 9.82
N ARG A 17 -2.53 9.05 10.11
CA ARG A 17 -3.39 8.72 11.27
C ARG A 17 -3.94 7.30 11.20
N LEU A 18 -4.21 6.77 9.99
CA LEU A 18 -4.61 5.37 9.80
C LEU A 18 -3.57 4.41 10.40
N PHE A 19 -2.30 4.60 10.05
CA PHE A 19 -1.21 3.76 10.54
C PHE A 19 -1.02 3.89 12.05
N ARG A 20 -0.97 5.12 12.56
CA ARG A 20 -0.69 5.37 13.97
C ARG A 20 -1.82 4.94 14.90
N ASP A 21 -3.06 5.33 14.60
CA ASP A 21 -4.17 5.17 15.55
C ASP A 21 -4.98 3.90 15.34
N ALA A 22 -5.24 3.53 14.08
CA ALA A 22 -6.13 2.40 13.77
C ALA A 22 -5.37 1.09 13.61
N LEU A 23 -4.16 1.15 13.02
CA LEU A 23 -3.33 -0.03 12.77
C LEU A 23 -2.21 -0.21 13.80
N GLY A 24 -2.01 0.76 14.71
CA GLY A 24 -1.01 0.69 15.78
C GLY A 24 0.43 0.54 15.29
N CYS A 25 0.77 1.13 14.14
CA CYS A 25 2.11 1.07 13.58
C CYS A 25 2.99 2.19 14.16
N ASP A 26 4.08 1.81 14.83
CA ASP A 26 5.05 2.76 15.38
C ASP A 26 5.77 3.56 14.30
N ASN A 27 5.97 2.95 13.13
CA ASN A 27 6.62 3.56 11.97
C ASN A 27 5.86 3.20 10.70
N ALA A 28 5.84 4.13 9.74
CA ALA A 28 5.27 3.91 8.41
C ALA A 28 6.13 4.63 7.36
N LEU A 29 6.29 3.99 6.20
CA LEU A 29 7.00 4.54 5.05
C LEU A 29 6.00 4.94 3.97
N PHE A 30 6.08 6.17 3.49
CA PHE A 30 5.31 6.61 2.33
C PHE A 30 6.05 6.25 1.04
N LEU A 31 5.34 5.64 0.09
CA LEU A 31 5.85 5.26 -1.23
C LEU A 31 5.33 6.24 -2.30
N ASP A 32 5.39 5.88 -3.57
CA ASP A 32 4.83 6.69 -4.65
C ASP A 32 3.31 6.89 -4.46
N GLY A 33 2.93 8.12 -4.13
CA GLY A 33 1.54 8.52 -3.94
C GLY A 33 0.86 9.09 -5.18
N THR A 34 1.56 9.19 -6.32
CA THR A 34 1.00 9.68 -7.58
C THR A 34 0.57 8.50 -8.46
N ILE A 35 1.39 7.46 -8.51
CA ILE A 35 1.11 6.24 -9.26
C ILE A 35 1.22 5.06 -8.28
N SER A 36 0.07 4.61 -7.76
CA SER A 36 -0.02 3.42 -6.90
C SER A 36 -0.83 2.32 -7.58
N SER A 37 -0.31 1.10 -7.59
CA SER A 37 -0.99 -0.06 -8.18
C SER A 37 -0.79 -1.31 -7.34
N LEU A 38 -1.81 -2.17 -7.34
CA LEU A 38 -1.80 -3.41 -6.58
C LEU A 38 -2.25 -4.59 -7.44
N LEU A 39 -1.39 -5.61 -7.47
CA LEU A 39 -1.76 -6.95 -7.89
C LEU A 39 -2.02 -7.79 -6.64
N ALA A 40 -3.29 -8.12 -6.38
CA ALA A 40 -3.71 -8.94 -5.25
C ALA A 40 -4.84 -9.90 -5.66
N PRO A 41 -4.50 -11.07 -6.26
CA PRO A 41 -5.49 -12.05 -6.72
C PRO A 41 -6.43 -12.53 -5.61
N ALA A 42 -5.95 -12.61 -4.38
CA ALA A 42 -6.74 -13.05 -3.22
C ALA A 42 -7.95 -12.15 -2.91
N ILE A 43 -7.92 -10.90 -3.36
CA ILE A 43 -9.04 -9.95 -3.23
C ILE A 43 -9.56 -9.50 -4.61
N GLY A 44 -9.21 -10.22 -5.67
CA GLY A 44 -9.67 -9.94 -7.04
C GLY A 44 -9.20 -8.60 -7.61
N ARG A 45 -8.09 -8.03 -7.11
CA ARG A 45 -7.56 -6.75 -7.58
C ARG A 45 -6.36 -6.95 -8.49
N ASN A 46 -6.41 -6.31 -9.66
CA ASN A 46 -5.32 -6.21 -10.62
C ASN A 46 -5.40 -4.84 -11.29
N ASP A 47 -4.53 -3.92 -10.89
CA ASP A 47 -4.50 -2.57 -11.45
C ASP A 47 -3.60 -2.54 -12.70
N ASP A 48 -4.10 -2.02 -13.82
CA ASP A 48 -3.43 -2.09 -15.14
C ASP A 48 -2.56 -0.84 -15.47
N TYR A 49 -1.62 -0.47 -14.60
CA TYR A 49 -0.69 0.63 -14.90
C TYR A 49 0.58 0.15 -15.61
N TRP A 50 0.87 0.75 -16.76
CA TRP A 50 1.84 0.25 -17.74
C TRP A 50 3.29 0.70 -17.50
N ASN A 51 3.57 1.53 -16.50
CA ASN A 51 4.92 2.04 -16.21
C ASN A 51 5.21 2.06 -14.70
N LEU A 52 5.14 0.89 -14.06
CA LEU A 52 5.46 0.74 -12.65
C LEU A 52 6.98 0.74 -12.44
N GLY A 53 7.41 1.54 -11.46
CA GLY A 53 8.79 1.54 -10.97
C GLY A 53 9.07 0.35 -10.05
N PRO A 54 9.93 0.52 -9.03
CA PRO A 54 10.22 -0.53 -8.05
C PRO A 54 8.96 -1.08 -7.38
N MET A 55 8.91 -2.40 -7.23
CA MET A 55 7.78 -3.12 -6.64
C MET A 55 8.20 -3.86 -5.37
N ILE A 56 7.26 -4.01 -4.43
CA ILE A 56 7.43 -4.82 -3.23
C ILE A 56 6.57 -6.07 -3.35
N GLY A 57 7.21 -7.24 -3.38
CA GLY A 57 6.53 -8.54 -3.35
C GLY A 57 6.40 -9.06 -1.92
N VAL A 58 5.19 -9.47 -1.53
CA VAL A 58 4.94 -10.11 -0.23
C VAL A 58 4.62 -11.59 -0.46
N PHE A 59 5.42 -12.47 0.11
CA PHE A 59 5.25 -13.91 0.02
C PHE A 59 5.36 -14.54 1.40
N ARG A 60 4.75 -15.72 1.57
CA ARG A 60 4.95 -16.51 2.79
C ARG A 60 6.39 -17.02 2.79
N LYS A 61 7.11 -16.85 3.90
CA LYS A 61 8.43 -17.47 4.07
C LYS A 61 8.29 -18.98 3.88
N ARG A 62 9.10 -19.54 2.98
CA ARG A 62 9.20 -21.00 2.82
C ARG A 62 9.93 -21.56 4.05
N GLY A 63 9.40 -22.65 4.60
CA GLY A 63 10.03 -23.40 5.70
C GLY A 63 11.38 -23.96 5.27
#